data_AF-A0A1I1VS89-F1
#
_entry.id   AF-A0A1I1VS89-F1
#
_cell.length_a   1.000
_cell.length_b   1.000
_cell.length_c   1.000
_cell.angle_alpha   90.00
_cell.angle_beta   90.00
_cell.angle_gamma   90.00
#
_symmetry.space_group_name_H-M   'P 1'
#
loop_
_entity.id
_entity.type
_entity.pdbx_description
1 polymer ?
#
loop_
_entity_poly.entity_id
_entity_poly.type
_entity_poly.pdbx_seq_one_letter_code
_entity_poly.pdbx_strand_id
1 'polypeptide(L)'
;MDSSKFNVGDTVTLSSHPYNNNFHNIIISGDGSHLPPLLVIKEVFATSQNLPPGNAAGQHYKCICVYYSSHNSSFKEITVMDTDIKQILVHTDLINHNLLKRGELVRFITTGYELHKRKSSLTYEENQANSDVNRLSINPLLSYLPPVMQVLNWEINNSKLPLSNKKTNETIRWITSINVTCAYFNPIKDSITEISLPVESLELIPKVNEEYLFLINESIDKNSYLLITKDNIPAIIKPNSINSRVGDYYIRGFDLLLNRNREFKINSSEICIEKMEKYFLNTVPQFDKTNISKSLLSSSILQELKNSIETAKENSSYIRIQYKNRNNEISYRTLSHYELYNLQELDTYYLRGFCLLRQEPRLFKLLRIQHLMELNLKFEHVQ
;
A
#
# COMPACT_ATOMS: atom_id res chain seq x y z
N MET A 1 10.26 -32.20 -24.62
CA MET A 1 10.25 -31.03 -25.52
C MET A 1 10.05 -29.83 -24.61
N ASP A 2 11.09 -29.03 -24.46
CA ASP A 2 11.12 -27.99 -23.44
C ASP A 2 10.29 -26.80 -23.93
N SER A 3 9.12 -26.64 -23.33
CA SER A 3 8.32 -25.43 -23.47
C SER A 3 9.16 -24.22 -23.08
N SER A 4 8.94 -23.08 -23.74
CA SER A 4 9.54 -21.81 -23.34
C SER A 4 9.40 -21.62 -21.83
N LYS A 5 10.51 -21.20 -21.18
CA LYS A 5 10.53 -20.87 -19.75
C LYS A 5 9.60 -19.71 -19.41
N PHE A 6 9.28 -18.86 -20.39
CA PHE A 6 8.52 -17.65 -20.21
C PHE A 6 7.31 -17.60 -21.15
N ASN A 7 6.25 -16.93 -20.68
CA ASN A 7 5.02 -16.69 -21.41
C ASN A 7 4.85 -15.21 -21.76
N VAL A 8 4.02 -14.92 -22.75
CA VAL A 8 3.57 -13.56 -23.04
C VAL A 8 2.83 -13.01 -21.82
N GLY A 9 3.09 -11.74 -21.47
CA GLY A 9 2.54 -11.09 -20.28
C GLY A 9 3.37 -11.26 -19.01
N ASP A 10 4.36 -12.18 -18.99
CA ASP A 10 5.23 -12.34 -17.83
C ASP A 10 6.02 -11.05 -17.57
N THR A 11 6.15 -10.68 -16.29
CA THR A 11 7.03 -9.59 -15.88
C THR A 11 8.42 -10.16 -15.61
N VAL A 12 9.39 -9.66 -16.36
CA VAL A 12 10.80 -10.11 -16.32
C VAL A 12 11.73 -8.92 -16.11
N THR A 13 12.99 -9.19 -15.83
CA THR A 13 14.04 -8.17 -15.79
C THR A 13 15.38 -8.82 -16.13
N LEU A 14 16.42 -8.02 -16.37
CA LEU A 14 17.77 -8.54 -16.59
C LEU A 14 18.25 -9.29 -15.33
N SER A 15 19.03 -10.34 -15.54
CA SER A 15 19.60 -11.15 -14.44
C SER A 15 20.39 -10.32 -13.42
N SER A 16 20.95 -9.18 -13.84
CA SER A 16 21.67 -8.21 -13.01
C SER A 16 20.78 -7.37 -12.07
N HIS A 17 19.46 -7.34 -12.27
CA HIS A 17 18.55 -6.60 -11.38
C HIS A 17 18.54 -7.21 -9.97
N PRO A 18 18.43 -6.43 -8.88
CA PRO A 18 18.40 -6.96 -7.51
C PRO A 18 17.13 -7.74 -7.16
N TYR A 19 16.00 -7.45 -7.82
CA TYR A 19 14.74 -8.17 -7.55
C TYR A 19 14.83 -9.64 -7.94
N ASN A 20 14.09 -10.46 -7.23
CA ASN A 20 13.85 -11.87 -7.55
C ASN A 20 12.38 -12.21 -7.26
N ASN A 21 11.90 -13.38 -7.69
CA ASN A 21 10.52 -13.85 -7.46
C ASN A 21 10.07 -13.71 -6.01
N ASN A 22 10.97 -13.93 -5.05
CA ASN A 22 10.67 -13.88 -3.62
C ASN A 22 11.02 -12.54 -2.95
N PHE A 23 11.74 -11.65 -3.65
CA PHE A 23 12.34 -10.45 -3.06
C PHE A 23 12.14 -9.23 -3.96
N HIS A 24 11.08 -8.48 -3.67
CA HIS A 24 10.70 -7.26 -4.39
C HIS A 24 10.59 -6.03 -3.48
N ASN A 25 10.94 -6.14 -2.19
CA ASN A 25 11.01 -5.02 -1.25
C ASN A 25 12.46 -4.76 -0.84
N ILE A 26 13.26 -4.28 -1.79
CA ILE A 26 14.70 -4.03 -1.61
C ILE A 26 14.95 -2.53 -1.57
N ILE A 27 15.79 -2.09 -0.63
CA ILE A 27 16.28 -0.71 -0.55
C ILE A 27 17.56 -0.62 -1.39
N ILE A 28 17.55 0.25 -2.40
CA ILE A 28 18.67 0.48 -3.30
C ILE A 28 19.53 1.61 -2.71
N SER A 29 20.77 1.30 -2.34
CA SER A 29 21.71 2.27 -1.77
C SER A 29 22.63 2.94 -2.80
N GLY A 30 22.51 2.58 -4.08
CA GLY A 30 23.28 3.14 -5.20
C GLY A 30 22.48 4.13 -6.05
N ASP A 31 23.06 4.57 -7.16
CA ASP A 31 22.30 5.33 -8.15
C ASP A 31 21.28 4.41 -8.85
N GLY A 32 19.99 4.78 -8.73
CA GLY A 32 18.89 4.05 -9.33
C GLY A 32 18.82 4.18 -10.85
N SER A 33 19.55 5.13 -11.45
CA SER A 33 19.62 5.30 -12.91
C SER A 33 20.22 4.07 -13.62
N HIS A 34 21.12 3.34 -12.95
CA HIS A 34 21.76 2.13 -13.48
C HIS A 34 20.94 0.85 -13.25
N LEU A 35 19.82 0.96 -12.54
CA LEU A 35 18.92 -0.17 -12.33
C LEU A 35 18.20 -0.49 -13.63
N PRO A 36 18.23 -1.73 -14.14
CA PRO A 36 17.43 -2.08 -15.29
C PRO A 36 15.93 -1.96 -14.97
N PRO A 37 15.08 -1.56 -15.93
CA PRO A 37 13.64 -1.51 -15.71
C PRO A 37 13.06 -2.93 -15.56
N LEU A 38 11.86 -3.00 -14.96
CA LEU A 38 11.01 -4.17 -15.16
C LEU A 38 10.44 -4.15 -16.58
N LEU A 39 10.44 -5.32 -17.21
CA LEU A 39 10.03 -5.54 -18.58
C LEU A 39 8.79 -6.45 -18.60
N VAL A 40 7.95 -6.33 -19.62
CA VAL A 40 6.84 -7.26 -19.86
C VAL A 40 7.05 -7.95 -21.20
N ILE A 41 6.94 -9.28 -21.23
CA ILE A 41 7.08 -10.04 -22.47
C ILE A 41 5.89 -9.78 -23.38
N LYS A 42 6.17 -9.28 -24.59
CA LYS A 42 5.19 -9.08 -25.66
C LYS A 42 5.15 -10.25 -26.63
N GLU A 43 6.33 -10.80 -26.96
CA GLU A 43 6.46 -11.94 -27.87
C GLU A 43 7.60 -12.87 -27.42
N VAL A 44 7.45 -14.17 -27.70
CA VAL A 44 8.50 -15.18 -27.52
C VAL A 44 8.66 -15.93 -28.82
N PHE A 45 9.89 -16.18 -29.27
CA PHE A 45 10.13 -17.02 -30.43
C PHE A 45 11.39 -17.87 -30.30
N ALA A 46 11.31 -19.09 -30.82
CA ALA A 46 12.45 -20.01 -30.84
C ALA A 46 13.50 -19.52 -31.84
N THR A 47 14.77 -19.61 -31.45
CA THR A 47 15.89 -19.31 -32.34
C THR A 47 16.62 -20.61 -32.65
N SER A 48 16.61 -21.04 -33.91
CA SER A 48 17.50 -22.09 -34.37
C SER A 48 18.90 -21.50 -34.58
N GLN A 49 19.66 -21.32 -33.51
CA GLN A 49 21.09 -21.04 -33.68
C GLN A 49 21.84 -22.36 -33.88
N ASN A 50 22.62 -22.43 -34.95
CA ASN A 50 23.65 -23.46 -35.13
C ASN A 50 24.69 -23.26 -34.01
N LEU A 51 24.54 -23.98 -32.90
CA LEU A 51 25.56 -24.02 -31.85
C LEU A 51 26.86 -24.66 -32.42
N PRO A 52 28.05 -24.19 -32.01
CA PRO A 52 29.30 -24.89 -32.30
C PRO A 52 29.26 -26.32 -31.72
N PRO A 53 29.90 -27.30 -32.39
CA PRO A 53 29.77 -28.71 -32.05
C PRO A 53 30.41 -28.97 -30.68
N GLY A 54 29.58 -29.24 -29.66
CA GLY A 54 30.07 -29.61 -28.32
C GLY A 54 29.15 -29.29 -27.16
N ASN A 55 28.22 -28.33 -27.31
CA ASN A 55 27.22 -28.03 -26.28
C ASN A 55 25.88 -28.65 -26.67
N ALA A 56 25.25 -29.37 -25.74
CA ALA A 56 23.95 -29.98 -25.94
C ALA A 56 22.97 -28.97 -26.55
N ALA A 57 22.30 -29.38 -27.62
CA ALA A 57 21.38 -28.56 -28.40
C ALA A 57 20.13 -28.19 -27.60
N GLY A 58 20.25 -27.23 -26.68
CA GLY A 58 19.13 -26.58 -26.05
C GLY A 58 18.46 -25.63 -27.02
N GLN A 59 17.14 -25.70 -27.13
CA GLN A 59 16.36 -24.72 -27.88
C GLN A 59 16.38 -23.40 -27.11
N HIS A 60 17.02 -22.37 -27.68
CA HIS A 60 17.08 -21.04 -27.08
C HIS A 60 15.92 -20.17 -27.58
N TYR A 61 15.35 -19.37 -26.69
CA TYR A 61 14.26 -18.46 -27.01
C TYR A 61 14.72 -17.00 -26.94
N LYS A 62 14.19 -16.20 -27.88
CA LYS A 62 14.27 -14.75 -27.83
C LYS A 62 12.94 -14.19 -27.36
N CYS A 63 13.00 -13.21 -26.48
CA CYS A 63 11.85 -12.50 -25.96
C CYS A 63 11.89 -11.05 -26.46
N ILE A 64 10.78 -10.57 -27.03
CA ILE A 64 10.55 -9.14 -27.25
C ILE A 64 9.82 -8.63 -26.03
N CYS A 65 10.42 -7.69 -25.32
CA CYS A 65 9.86 -7.12 -24.12
C CYS A 65 9.59 -5.63 -24.29
N VAL A 66 8.53 -5.14 -23.63
CA VAL A 66 8.17 -3.73 -23.55
C VAL A 66 8.51 -3.21 -22.16
N TYR A 67 8.98 -1.97 -22.09
CA TYR A 67 9.19 -1.26 -20.83
C TYR A 67 8.99 0.23 -20.99
N TYR A 68 8.82 0.93 -19.88
CA TYR A 68 8.74 2.38 -19.86
C TYR A 68 10.09 3.01 -19.53
N SER A 69 10.53 3.97 -20.35
CA SER A 69 11.78 4.70 -20.16
C SER A 69 11.49 6.10 -19.63
N SER A 70 11.92 6.40 -18.40
CA SER A 70 11.79 7.74 -17.82
C SER A 70 12.60 8.81 -18.57
N HIS A 71 13.73 8.43 -19.18
CA HIS A 71 14.58 9.35 -19.95
C HIS A 71 13.88 10.00 -21.14
N ASN A 72 13.03 9.25 -21.84
CA ASN A 72 12.30 9.75 -23.01
C ASN A 72 10.80 9.88 -22.72
N SER A 73 10.40 9.59 -21.48
CA SER A 73 9.01 9.51 -21.05
C SER A 73 8.15 8.68 -22.01
N SER A 74 8.68 7.55 -22.48
CA SER A 74 8.08 6.76 -23.56
C SER A 74 8.26 5.26 -23.35
N PHE A 75 7.32 4.49 -23.89
CA PHE A 75 7.46 3.03 -23.99
C PHE A 75 8.48 2.65 -25.07
N LYS A 76 9.27 1.61 -24.80
CA LYS A 76 10.32 1.10 -25.69
C LYS A 76 10.24 -0.43 -25.74
N GLU A 77 10.69 -0.97 -26.87
CA GLU A 77 10.83 -2.41 -27.09
C GLU A 77 12.31 -2.80 -27.07
N ILE A 78 12.60 -3.99 -26.54
CA ILE A 78 13.93 -4.58 -26.55
C ILE A 78 13.81 -6.07 -26.83
N THR A 79 14.77 -6.62 -27.59
CA THR A 79 14.90 -8.07 -27.77
C THR A 79 16.03 -8.59 -26.90
N VAL A 80 15.75 -9.62 -26.11
CA VAL A 80 16.68 -10.23 -25.15
C VAL A 80 16.62 -11.75 -25.25
N MET A 81 17.71 -12.43 -24.90
CA MET A 81 17.73 -13.89 -24.81
C MET A 81 17.09 -14.33 -23.48
N ASP A 82 16.43 -15.49 -23.50
CA ASP A 82 15.87 -16.13 -22.31
C ASP A 82 16.90 -16.40 -21.20
N THR A 83 18.17 -16.60 -21.56
CA THR A 83 19.29 -16.79 -20.63
C THR A 83 19.66 -15.52 -19.85
N ASP A 84 19.37 -14.34 -20.39
CA ASP A 84 19.82 -13.06 -19.84
C ASP A 84 18.79 -12.41 -18.93
N ILE A 85 17.59 -12.99 -18.87
CA ILE A 85 16.46 -12.50 -18.09
C ILE A 85 16.04 -13.50 -17.01
N LYS A 86 15.43 -12.95 -15.97
CA LYS A 86 14.75 -13.71 -14.94
C LYS A 86 13.33 -13.23 -14.79
N GLN A 87 12.45 -14.16 -14.45
CA GLN A 87 11.08 -13.86 -14.11
C GLN A 87 11.05 -13.12 -12.77
N ILE A 88 10.08 -12.23 -12.63
CA ILE A 88 9.72 -11.58 -11.37
C ILE A 88 8.28 -11.96 -11.01
N LEU A 89 7.39 -11.99 -12.02
CA LEU A 89 5.99 -12.38 -11.85
C LEU A 89 5.57 -13.23 -13.04
N VAL A 90 4.83 -14.28 -12.71
CA VAL A 90 4.06 -15.04 -13.69
C VAL A 90 2.84 -14.22 -14.08
N HIS A 91 2.55 -14.16 -15.38
CA HIS A 91 1.32 -13.59 -15.86
C HIS A 91 0.13 -14.33 -15.23
N THR A 92 -0.69 -13.60 -14.50
CA THR A 92 -2.06 -14.01 -14.23
C THR A 92 -2.93 -13.25 -15.23
N ASP A 93 -3.91 -13.90 -15.86
CA ASP A 93 -4.82 -13.26 -16.82
C ASP A 93 -5.63 -12.16 -16.11
N LEU A 94 -5.02 -10.97 -15.94
CA LEU A 94 -5.51 -9.93 -15.03
C LEU A 94 -6.60 -9.07 -15.65
N ILE A 95 -6.68 -9.02 -16.98
CA ILE A 95 -7.68 -8.23 -17.69
C ILE A 95 -8.60 -9.15 -18.47
N ASN A 96 -9.85 -9.22 -18.02
CA ASN A 96 -10.93 -9.66 -18.88
C ASN A 96 -11.15 -8.59 -19.96
N HIS A 97 -10.77 -8.89 -21.21
CA HIS A 97 -10.85 -7.95 -22.33
C HIS A 97 -12.25 -7.35 -22.51
N ASN A 98 -13.30 -8.06 -22.09
CA ASN A 98 -14.68 -7.58 -22.13
C ASN A 98 -14.93 -6.35 -21.24
N LEU A 99 -14.05 -6.07 -20.28
CA LEU A 99 -14.12 -4.91 -19.40
C LEU A 99 -13.40 -3.68 -19.98
N LEU A 100 -12.54 -3.85 -21.00
CA LEU A 100 -11.85 -2.72 -21.63
C LEU A 100 -12.83 -1.95 -22.51
N LYS A 101 -13.06 -0.68 -22.15
CA LYS A 101 -13.88 0.24 -22.92
C LYS A 101 -13.09 1.52 -23.19
N ARG A 102 -13.43 2.19 -24.29
CA ARG A 102 -12.88 3.51 -24.59
C ARG A 102 -13.15 4.47 -23.42
N GLY A 103 -12.11 5.18 -23.01
CA GLY A 103 -12.15 6.13 -21.91
C GLY A 103 -11.77 5.57 -20.55
N GLU A 104 -11.69 4.24 -20.39
CA GLU A 104 -11.21 3.62 -19.15
C GLU A 104 -9.73 3.94 -18.90
N LEU A 105 -9.38 4.03 -17.63
CA LEU A 105 -8.00 4.29 -17.20
C LEU A 105 -7.28 2.98 -16.97
N VAL A 106 -6.10 2.86 -17.56
CA VAL A 106 -5.20 1.72 -17.40
C VAL A 106 -3.82 2.19 -16.97
N ARG A 107 -3.08 1.30 -16.33
CA ARG A 107 -1.65 1.47 -16.06
C ARG A 107 -0.89 0.27 -16.59
N PHE A 108 0.41 0.44 -16.71
CA PHE A 108 1.28 -0.67 -17.07
C PHE A 108 1.49 -1.57 -15.85
N ILE A 109 1.47 -2.89 -16.02
CA ILE A 109 1.47 -3.88 -14.93
C ILE A 109 2.66 -3.76 -13.97
N THR A 110 3.81 -3.26 -14.45
CA THR A 110 5.00 -3.09 -13.60
C THR A 110 4.91 -1.91 -12.63
N THR A 111 3.93 -1.01 -12.81
CA THR A 111 3.75 0.21 -11.99
C THR A 111 3.78 -0.09 -10.50
N GLY A 112 3.03 -1.09 -10.05
CA GLY A 112 2.95 -1.44 -8.64
C GLY A 112 4.32 -1.80 -8.06
N TYR A 113 5.13 -2.56 -8.80
CA TYR A 113 6.45 -3.01 -8.35
C TYR A 113 7.51 -1.91 -8.43
N GLU A 114 7.41 -1.05 -9.45
CA GLU A 114 8.25 0.14 -9.58
C GLU A 114 7.99 1.14 -8.44
N LEU A 115 6.73 1.39 -8.06
CA LEU A 115 6.38 2.27 -6.93
C LEU A 115 6.97 1.84 -5.58
N HIS A 116 7.18 0.54 -5.38
CA HIS A 116 7.74 -0.01 -4.15
C HIS A 116 9.28 0.07 -4.10
N LYS A 117 9.95 0.39 -5.21
CA LYS A 117 11.41 0.61 -5.18
C LYS A 117 11.71 1.79 -4.26
N ARG A 118 12.67 1.61 -3.36
CA ARG A 118 13.10 2.65 -2.42
C ARG A 118 14.59 2.90 -2.59
N LYS A 119 14.99 4.16 -2.58
CA LYS A 119 16.38 4.61 -2.53
C LYS A 119 16.72 5.05 -1.12
N SER A 120 17.81 4.53 -0.56
CA SER A 120 18.41 5.13 0.64
C SER A 120 19.42 6.20 0.21
N SER A 121 19.47 7.30 0.94
CA SER A 121 20.47 8.36 0.75
C SER A 121 21.10 8.70 2.09
N LEU A 122 22.43 8.62 2.13
CA LEU A 122 23.24 9.07 3.25
C LEU A 122 23.37 10.58 3.17
N THR A 123 22.85 11.28 4.18
CA THR A 123 23.04 12.72 4.32
C THR A 123 24.12 12.92 5.36
N TYR A 124 25.28 13.44 4.93
CA TYR A 124 26.35 13.83 5.83
C TYR A 124 26.19 15.32 6.16
N GLU A 125 25.81 15.66 7.38
CA GLU A 125 25.82 17.04 7.87
C GLU A 125 27.19 17.30 8.53
N GLU A 126 28.10 17.99 7.83
CA GLU A 126 29.50 18.20 8.28
C GLU A 126 29.66 19.12 9.51
N ASN A 127 28.59 19.76 10.02
CA ASN A 127 28.72 20.86 10.98
C ASN A 127 27.85 20.77 12.26
N GLN A 128 27.56 19.57 12.78
CA GLN A 128 26.96 19.44 14.12
C GLN A 128 27.85 18.61 15.05
N ALA A 129 28.55 19.31 15.95
CA ALA A 129 29.40 18.74 16.99
C ALA A 129 28.64 17.93 18.07
N ASN A 130 27.39 17.48 17.82
CA ASN A 130 26.56 16.75 18.78
C ASN A 130 25.51 15.80 18.14
N SER A 131 25.67 15.33 16.90
CA SER A 131 24.72 14.38 16.30
C SER A 131 25.39 13.08 15.88
N ASP A 132 25.39 12.13 16.80
CA ASP A 132 25.82 10.75 16.63
C ASP A 132 24.84 9.90 15.77
N VAL A 133 24.19 10.49 14.77
CA VAL A 133 23.24 9.76 13.91
C VAL A 133 23.35 10.23 12.47
N ASN A 134 24.09 9.47 11.67
CA ASN A 134 23.93 9.44 10.21
C ASN A 134 22.44 9.22 9.90
N ARG A 135 21.71 10.28 9.53
CA ARG A 135 20.30 10.19 9.17
C ARG A 135 20.17 9.56 7.78
N LEU A 136 19.95 8.25 7.76
CA LEU A 136 19.53 7.54 6.57
C LEU A 136 18.13 8.02 6.18
N SER A 137 18.02 8.70 5.04
CA SER A 137 16.72 9.00 4.43
C SER A 137 16.38 7.91 3.43
N ILE A 138 15.14 7.41 3.47
CA ILE A 138 14.64 6.40 2.53
C ILE A 138 13.49 7.04 1.76
N ASN A 139 13.70 7.25 0.46
CA ASN A 139 12.73 7.86 -0.44
C ASN A 139 12.26 6.84 -1.49
N PRO A 140 11.03 6.96 -2.03
CA PRO A 140 10.63 6.19 -3.20
C PRO A 140 11.55 6.45 -4.39
N LEU A 141 11.92 5.41 -5.12
CA LEU A 141 12.65 5.53 -6.37
C LEU A 141 11.63 5.65 -7.51
N LEU A 142 11.38 6.87 -7.96
CA LEU A 142 10.40 7.16 -9.02
C LEU A 142 10.97 6.98 -10.43
N SER A 143 11.95 6.10 -10.58
CA SER A 143 12.52 5.75 -11.89
C SER A 143 11.62 4.72 -12.58
N TYR A 144 11.52 4.80 -13.90
CA TYR A 144 10.73 3.85 -14.71
C TYR A 144 9.24 3.78 -14.37
N LEU A 145 8.70 4.77 -13.65
CA LEU A 145 7.28 4.81 -13.32
C LEU A 145 6.47 5.24 -14.57
N PRO A 146 5.66 4.34 -15.16
CA PRO A 146 4.87 4.69 -16.33
C PRO A 146 3.68 5.56 -15.95
N PRO A 147 3.20 6.41 -16.87
CA PRO A 147 2.04 7.26 -16.63
C PRO A 147 0.76 6.43 -16.60
N VAL A 148 -0.29 7.02 -16.00
CA VAL A 148 -1.66 6.55 -16.23
C VAL A 148 -2.02 6.82 -17.69
N MET A 149 -2.65 5.85 -18.33
CA MET A 149 -3.05 5.94 -19.73
C MET A 149 -4.57 5.79 -19.86
N GLN A 150 -5.12 6.35 -20.93
CA GLN A 150 -6.53 6.22 -21.27
C GLN A 150 -6.70 5.32 -22.49
N VAL A 151 -7.60 4.34 -22.40
CA VAL A 151 -7.90 3.44 -23.51
C VAL A 151 -8.62 4.20 -24.62
N LEU A 152 -8.09 4.13 -25.85
CA LEU A 152 -8.72 4.70 -27.04
C LEU A 152 -9.45 3.65 -27.86
N ASN A 153 -8.77 2.56 -28.18
CA ASN A 153 -9.27 1.44 -28.99
C ASN A 153 -8.49 0.15 -28.67
N TRP A 154 -8.97 -1.00 -29.15
CA TRP A 154 -8.24 -2.26 -29.13
C TRP A 154 -8.48 -3.03 -30.43
N GLU A 155 -7.48 -3.79 -30.85
CA GLU A 155 -7.48 -4.54 -32.10
C GLU A 155 -6.92 -5.94 -31.89
N ILE A 156 -7.51 -6.92 -32.56
CA ILE A 156 -6.98 -8.29 -32.57
C ILE A 156 -5.65 -8.28 -33.33
N ASN A 157 -4.62 -8.86 -32.73
CA ASN A 157 -3.29 -8.88 -33.29
C ASN A 157 -3.21 -9.86 -34.46
N ASN A 158 -3.23 -9.32 -35.68
CA ASN A 158 -3.05 -10.08 -36.90
C ASN A 158 -1.57 -10.14 -37.26
N SER A 159 -0.82 -11.07 -36.65
CA SER A 159 0.58 -11.28 -37.02
C SER A 159 0.71 -11.74 -38.47
N LYS A 160 1.50 -11.02 -39.25
CA LYS A 160 1.91 -11.43 -40.61
C LYS A 160 2.98 -12.53 -40.59
N LEU A 161 3.60 -12.77 -39.44
CA LEU A 161 4.70 -13.71 -39.27
C LEU A 161 4.18 -15.09 -38.85
N PRO A 162 4.78 -16.18 -39.34
CA PRO A 162 4.30 -17.54 -39.09
C PRO A 162 4.41 -17.89 -37.60
N LEU A 163 3.31 -18.40 -37.05
CA LEU A 163 3.20 -18.81 -35.64
C LEU A 163 3.68 -20.25 -35.42
N SER A 164 3.51 -21.10 -36.43
CA SER A 164 3.93 -22.51 -36.41
C SER A 164 4.81 -22.86 -37.60
N ASN A 165 5.65 -23.87 -37.41
CA ASN A 165 6.41 -24.46 -38.50
C ASN A 165 5.46 -25.28 -39.39
N LYS A 166 5.36 -24.92 -40.68
CA LYS A 166 4.47 -25.60 -41.63
C LYS A 166 4.73 -27.11 -41.77
N LYS A 167 5.93 -27.58 -41.44
CA LYS A 167 6.33 -28.99 -41.57
C LYS A 167 6.09 -29.81 -40.32
N THR A 168 6.35 -29.27 -39.14
CA THR A 168 6.24 -30.00 -37.86
C THR A 168 4.99 -29.66 -37.07
N ASN A 169 4.26 -28.62 -37.49
CA ASN A 169 3.14 -28.02 -36.77
C ASN A 169 3.49 -27.53 -35.35
N GLU A 170 4.78 -27.44 -35.03
CA GLU A 170 5.25 -26.95 -33.74
C GLU A 170 5.14 -25.42 -33.69
N THR A 171 4.68 -24.91 -32.55
CA THR A 171 4.62 -23.47 -32.28
C THR A 171 6.04 -22.91 -32.18
N ILE A 172 6.39 -22.00 -33.08
CA ILE A 172 7.70 -21.35 -33.11
C ILE A 172 7.66 -19.95 -32.50
N ARG A 173 6.45 -19.38 -32.35
CA ARG A 173 6.25 -18.02 -31.88
C ARG A 173 4.96 -17.89 -31.08
N TRP A 174 5.07 -17.27 -29.92
CA TRP A 174 3.96 -16.85 -29.07
C TRP A 174 3.87 -15.32 -29.11
N ILE A 175 2.66 -14.82 -29.35
CA ILE A 175 2.37 -13.39 -29.45
C ILE A 175 1.14 -13.05 -28.62
N THR A 176 1.02 -11.79 -28.23
CA THR A 176 -0.23 -11.24 -27.69
C THR A 176 -1.37 -11.41 -28.70
N SER A 177 -2.57 -11.71 -28.19
CA SER A 177 -3.78 -11.84 -28.98
C SER A 177 -4.44 -10.49 -29.30
N ILE A 178 -4.29 -9.50 -28.42
CA ILE A 178 -4.97 -8.20 -28.50
C ILE A 178 -3.99 -7.08 -28.17
N ASN A 179 -3.93 -6.10 -29.06
CA ASN A 179 -3.23 -4.85 -28.79
C ASN A 179 -4.23 -3.77 -28.41
N VAL A 180 -3.93 -3.03 -27.35
CA VAL A 180 -4.73 -1.91 -26.85
C VAL A 180 -3.99 -0.62 -27.16
N THR A 181 -4.66 0.28 -27.87
CA THR A 181 -4.16 1.63 -28.14
C THR A 181 -4.57 2.54 -27.00
N CYS A 182 -3.57 3.12 -26.33
CA CYS A 182 -3.73 3.99 -25.18
C CYS A 182 -3.11 5.37 -25.45
N ALA A 183 -3.72 6.41 -24.89
CA ALA A 183 -3.17 7.77 -24.89
C ALA A 183 -2.62 8.13 -23.51
N TYR A 184 -1.52 8.86 -23.49
CA TYR A 184 -0.96 9.44 -22.26
C TYR A 184 -0.24 10.76 -22.56
N PHE A 185 -0.09 11.60 -21.54
CA PHE A 185 0.68 12.83 -21.66
C PHE A 185 2.18 12.56 -21.54
N ASN A 186 2.96 12.97 -22.55
CA ASN A 186 4.41 12.90 -22.53
C ASN A 186 4.98 14.28 -22.12
N PRO A 187 5.46 14.46 -20.87
CA PRO A 187 6.02 15.73 -20.40
C PRO A 187 7.26 16.20 -21.14
N ILE A 188 8.04 15.31 -21.77
CA ILE A 188 9.25 15.70 -22.50
C ILE A 188 8.91 16.29 -23.87
N LYS A 189 7.85 15.78 -24.51
CA LYS A 189 7.34 16.29 -25.78
C LYS A 189 6.28 17.37 -25.63
N ASP A 190 5.80 17.60 -24.41
CA ASP A 190 4.65 18.45 -24.10
C ASP A 190 3.42 18.14 -24.97
N SER A 191 3.14 16.85 -25.18
CA SER A 191 2.09 16.40 -26.08
C SER A 191 1.42 15.12 -25.63
N ILE A 192 0.18 14.90 -26.05
CA ILE A 192 -0.48 13.61 -25.93
C ILE A 192 0.18 12.65 -26.92
N THR A 193 0.62 11.49 -26.42
CA THR A 193 1.23 10.42 -27.21
C THR A 193 0.32 9.20 -27.18
N GLU A 194 0.13 8.59 -28.35
CA GLU A 194 -0.56 7.31 -28.48
C GLU A 194 0.46 6.17 -28.56
N ILE A 195 0.12 5.05 -27.94
CA ILE A 195 0.93 3.83 -27.95
C ILE A 195 0.03 2.61 -28.04
N SER A 196 0.47 1.60 -28.79
CA SER A 196 -0.19 0.29 -28.82
C SER A 196 0.59 -0.68 -27.95
N LEU A 197 -0.07 -1.27 -26.94
CA LEU A 197 0.52 -2.17 -25.97
C LEU A 197 -0.23 -3.50 -25.94
N PRO A 198 0.45 -4.63 -25.68
CA PRO A 198 -0.21 -5.90 -25.48
C PRO A 198 -1.12 -5.79 -24.25
N VAL A 199 -2.33 -6.32 -24.36
CA VAL A 199 -3.31 -6.26 -23.27
C VAL A 199 -2.80 -6.91 -21.97
N GLU A 200 -1.95 -7.93 -22.09
CA GLU A 200 -1.33 -8.64 -20.99
C GLU A 200 -0.35 -7.77 -20.19
N SER A 201 0.07 -6.62 -20.74
CA SER A 201 0.94 -5.65 -20.06
C SER A 201 0.20 -4.55 -19.32
N LEU A 202 -1.13 -4.55 -19.38
CA LEU A 202 -1.97 -3.52 -18.79
C LEU A 202 -2.64 -4.04 -17.51
N GLU A 203 -3.02 -3.10 -16.66
CA GLU A 203 -3.88 -3.30 -15.51
C GLU A 203 -4.95 -2.21 -15.50
N LEU A 204 -6.22 -2.58 -15.30
CA LEU A 204 -7.30 -1.61 -15.18
C LEU A 204 -7.19 -0.85 -13.85
N ILE A 205 -7.31 0.46 -13.89
CA ILE A 205 -7.37 1.27 -12.67
C ILE A 205 -8.82 1.27 -12.16
N PRO A 206 -9.09 0.78 -10.94
CA PRO A 206 -10.43 0.79 -10.38
C PRO A 206 -10.93 2.22 -10.20
N LYS A 207 -12.18 2.47 -10.60
CA LYS A 207 -12.85 3.75 -10.37
C LYS A 207 -13.05 3.99 -8.88
N VAL A 208 -12.81 5.22 -8.45
CA VAL A 208 -13.08 5.64 -7.07
C VAL A 208 -14.54 6.04 -6.94
N ASN A 209 -15.15 5.69 -5.81
CA ASN A 209 -16.44 6.25 -5.45
C ASN A 209 -16.29 7.75 -5.16
N GLU A 210 -16.90 8.59 -5.98
CA GLU A 210 -16.87 10.05 -5.83
C GLU A 210 -17.47 10.53 -4.50
N GLU A 211 -18.46 9.80 -3.96
CA GLU A 211 -19.06 10.10 -2.65
C GLU A 211 -18.02 9.98 -1.53
N TYR A 212 -17.11 9.00 -1.61
CA TYR A 212 -16.01 8.86 -0.66
C TYR A 212 -15.04 10.04 -0.77
N LEU A 213 -14.71 10.50 -1.98
CA LEU A 213 -13.82 11.66 -2.16
C LEU A 213 -14.45 12.93 -1.57
N PHE A 214 -15.75 13.13 -1.80
CA PHE A 214 -16.49 14.25 -1.22
C PHE A 214 -16.51 14.19 0.31
N LEU A 215 -16.86 13.03 0.87
CA LEU A 215 -16.91 12.81 2.32
C LEU A 215 -15.55 13.08 2.98
N ILE A 216 -14.46 12.61 2.37
CA ILE A 216 -13.11 12.80 2.92
C ILE A 216 -12.73 14.28 2.88
N ASN A 217 -12.96 14.98 1.77
CA ASN A 217 -12.69 16.41 1.68
C ASN A 217 -13.47 17.21 2.73
N GLU A 218 -14.78 16.93 2.87
CA GLU A 218 -15.61 17.55 3.89
C GLU A 218 -15.05 17.31 5.31
N SER A 219 -14.56 16.10 5.58
CA SER A 219 -13.96 15.75 6.87
C SER A 219 -12.62 16.42 7.12
N ILE A 220 -11.79 16.61 6.09
CA ILE A 220 -10.53 17.37 6.19
C ILE A 220 -10.85 18.83 6.54
N ASP A 221 -11.76 19.47 5.80
CA ASP A 221 -12.13 20.87 5.99
C ASP A 221 -12.74 21.13 7.37
N LYS A 222 -13.59 20.21 7.84
CA LYS A 222 -14.24 20.29 9.15
C LYS A 222 -13.39 19.74 10.29
N ASN A 223 -12.19 19.24 10.00
CA ASN A 223 -11.29 18.62 10.99
C ASN A 223 -11.97 17.48 11.77
N SER A 224 -12.87 16.75 11.12
CA SER A 224 -13.73 15.71 11.72
C SER A 224 -13.12 14.31 11.56
N TYR A 225 -13.80 13.29 12.08
CA TYR A 225 -13.32 11.90 12.07
C TYR A 225 -14.16 11.04 11.12
N LEU A 226 -13.50 10.07 10.52
CA LEU A 226 -14.08 9.05 9.66
C LEU A 226 -13.90 7.68 10.30
N LEU A 227 -14.90 6.82 10.17
CA LEU A 227 -14.75 5.39 10.40
C LEU A 227 -14.35 4.75 9.09
N ILE A 228 -13.17 4.12 9.07
CA ILE A 228 -12.69 3.35 7.94
C ILE A 228 -12.67 1.89 8.36
N THR A 229 -13.38 1.04 7.63
CA THR A 229 -13.31 -0.41 7.82
C THR A 229 -12.62 -1.01 6.60
N LYS A 230 -11.51 -1.71 6.84
CA LYS A 230 -10.78 -2.45 5.81
C LYS A 230 -10.50 -3.86 6.32
N ASP A 231 -10.85 -4.89 5.56
CA ASP A 231 -10.65 -6.29 5.94
C ASP A 231 -11.28 -6.63 7.30
N ASN A 232 -12.46 -6.04 7.58
CA ASN A 232 -13.16 -6.09 8.88
C ASN A 232 -12.38 -5.47 10.05
N ILE A 233 -11.29 -4.76 9.80
CA ILE A 233 -10.52 -4.04 10.82
C ILE A 233 -10.95 -2.57 10.81
N PRO A 234 -11.67 -2.10 11.85
CA PRO A 234 -12.07 -0.71 11.93
C PRO A 234 -10.88 0.19 12.31
N ALA A 235 -10.90 1.42 11.83
CA ALA A 235 -9.99 2.48 12.19
C ALA A 235 -10.73 3.82 12.24
N ILE A 236 -10.59 4.54 13.35
CA ILE A 236 -11.11 5.91 13.46
C ILE A 236 -10.00 6.86 13.02
N ILE A 237 -10.18 7.45 11.85
CA ILE A 237 -9.17 8.27 11.19
C ILE A 237 -9.57 9.74 11.24
N LYS A 238 -8.64 10.58 11.66
CA LYS A 238 -8.69 12.02 11.38
C LYS A 238 -7.95 12.28 10.08
N PRO A 239 -8.64 12.50 8.95
CA PRO A 239 -7.97 12.68 7.68
C PRO A 239 -7.23 14.01 7.65
N ASN A 240 -6.04 14.00 7.06
CA ASN A 240 -5.19 15.18 6.88
C ASN A 240 -5.03 15.53 5.40
N SER A 241 -4.95 14.51 4.52
CA SER A 241 -4.78 14.72 3.08
C SER A 241 -5.28 13.53 2.26
N ILE A 242 -5.58 13.79 1.00
CA ILE A 242 -5.83 12.78 -0.04
C ILE A 242 -4.67 12.84 -1.04
N ASN A 243 -4.11 11.69 -1.39
CA ASN A 243 -3.00 11.57 -2.34
C ASN A 243 -3.44 10.71 -3.52
N SER A 244 -3.19 11.15 -4.77
CA SER A 244 -3.32 10.29 -5.95
C SER A 244 -1.94 9.79 -6.37
N ARG A 245 -1.79 8.48 -6.58
CA ARG A 245 -0.56 7.82 -7.04
C ARG A 245 -0.90 6.85 -8.15
N VAL A 246 -0.60 7.24 -9.38
CA VAL A 246 -0.77 6.42 -10.59
C VAL A 246 -2.17 5.81 -10.68
N GLY A 247 -3.18 6.66 -10.47
CA GLY A 247 -4.60 6.30 -10.55
C GLY A 247 -5.21 5.79 -9.24
N ASP A 248 -4.39 5.33 -8.29
CA ASP A 248 -4.86 4.95 -6.96
C ASP A 248 -4.97 6.17 -6.04
N TYR A 249 -6.06 6.26 -5.29
CA TYR A 249 -6.25 7.30 -4.28
C TYR A 249 -6.00 6.74 -2.90
N TYR A 250 -5.37 7.55 -2.06
CA TYR A 250 -5.01 7.21 -0.70
C TYR A 250 -5.47 8.31 0.25
N ILE A 251 -6.10 7.92 1.35
CA ILE A 251 -6.38 8.81 2.47
C ILE A 251 -5.28 8.67 3.50
N ARG A 252 -4.65 9.79 3.87
CA ARG A 252 -3.66 9.85 4.94
C ARG A 252 -4.24 10.61 6.12
N GLY A 253 -4.11 10.04 7.31
CA GLY A 253 -4.65 10.64 8.52
C GLY A 253 -4.11 10.03 9.80
N PHE A 254 -4.49 10.63 10.92
CA PHE A 254 -4.14 10.13 12.26
C PHE A 254 -5.13 9.05 12.70
N ASP A 255 -4.64 7.84 12.93
CA ASP A 255 -5.42 6.73 13.48
C ASP A 255 -5.51 6.87 15.01
N LEU A 256 -6.72 7.14 15.51
CA LEU A 256 -6.97 7.28 16.93
C LEU A 256 -6.76 5.96 17.69
N LEU A 257 -7.07 4.80 17.09
CA LEU A 257 -6.94 3.50 17.77
C LEU A 257 -5.47 3.17 17.99
N LEU A 258 -4.65 3.33 16.96
CA LEU A 258 -3.23 2.99 17.00
C LEU A 258 -2.32 4.16 17.40
N ASN A 259 -2.86 5.36 17.55
CA ASN A 259 -2.14 6.58 17.92
C ASN A 259 -0.93 6.86 17.00
N ARG A 260 -1.13 6.71 15.69
CA ARG A 260 -0.10 6.93 14.66
C ARG A 260 -0.74 7.37 13.35
N ASN A 261 0.04 8.03 12.49
CA ASN A 261 -0.41 8.31 11.13
C ASN A 261 -0.48 7.01 10.33
N ARG A 262 -1.55 6.85 9.56
CA ARG A 262 -1.76 5.76 8.61
C ARG A 262 -2.21 6.28 7.28
N GLU A 263 -2.10 5.40 6.29
CA GLU A 263 -2.57 5.63 4.95
C GLU A 263 -3.39 4.42 4.50
N PHE A 264 -4.53 4.68 3.86
CA PHE A 264 -5.44 3.65 3.35
C PHE A 264 -5.70 3.90 1.87
N LYS A 265 -5.67 2.84 1.07
CA LYS A 265 -6.04 2.89 -0.36
C LYS A 265 -7.57 2.89 -0.49
N ILE A 266 -8.11 3.89 -1.17
CA ILE A 266 -9.56 4.14 -1.31
C ILE A 266 -10.18 3.28 -2.41
N ASN A 267 -9.44 2.99 -3.48
CA ASN A 267 -9.97 2.21 -4.61
C ASN A 267 -10.05 0.68 -4.33
N SER A 268 -10.01 0.25 -3.07
CA SER A 268 -10.11 -1.17 -2.69
C SER A 268 -11.58 -1.54 -2.57
N SER A 269 -12.03 -2.65 -3.15
CA SER A 269 -13.42 -3.13 -2.97
C SER A 269 -13.79 -3.43 -1.51
N GLU A 270 -12.78 -3.62 -0.65
CA GLU A 270 -12.92 -4.01 0.75
C GLU A 270 -12.96 -2.81 1.73
N ILE A 271 -12.91 -1.56 1.23
CA ILE A 271 -12.93 -0.38 2.09
C ILE A 271 -14.34 0.22 2.20
N CYS A 272 -14.80 0.37 3.44
CA CYS A 272 -15.97 1.18 3.77
C CYS A 272 -15.52 2.46 4.47
N ILE A 273 -16.09 3.61 4.09
CA ILE A 273 -15.79 4.90 4.68
C ILE A 273 -17.10 5.55 5.11
N GLU A 274 -17.22 5.82 6.41
CA GLU A 274 -18.42 6.38 7.01
C GLU A 274 -18.08 7.63 7.82
N LYS A 275 -19.01 8.59 7.80
CA LYS A 275 -18.92 9.78 8.64
C LYS A 275 -19.24 9.42 10.08
N MET A 276 -18.37 9.83 11.02
CA MET A 276 -18.71 9.73 12.43
C MET A 276 -19.22 11.06 12.97
N GLU A 277 -20.51 11.14 13.31
CA GLU A 277 -21.09 12.32 13.95
C GLU A 277 -20.57 12.51 15.38
N LYS A 278 -20.48 11.41 16.15
CA LYS A 278 -19.98 11.39 17.52
C LYS A 278 -19.01 10.22 17.70
N TYR A 279 -17.74 10.54 17.98
CA TYR A 279 -16.66 9.55 18.12
C TYR A 279 -16.31 9.23 19.58
N PHE A 280 -16.60 10.15 20.51
CA PHE A 280 -16.55 9.89 21.95
C PHE A 280 -17.97 9.82 22.51
N LEU A 281 -18.37 8.69 23.08
CA LEU A 281 -19.67 8.51 23.74
C LEU A 281 -19.71 9.27 25.07
N ASN A 282 -18.65 9.08 25.86
CA ASN A 282 -18.44 9.67 27.17
C ASN A 282 -16.99 10.13 27.34
N THR A 283 -16.76 11.13 28.18
CA THR A 283 -15.42 11.59 28.58
C THR A 283 -15.44 11.94 30.05
N VAL A 284 -14.52 11.35 30.82
CA VAL A 284 -14.35 11.54 32.25
C VAL A 284 -12.87 11.83 32.59
N PRO A 285 -12.57 12.53 33.70
CA PRO A 285 -13.53 13.24 34.53
C PRO A 285 -14.10 14.48 33.83
N GLN A 286 -15.35 14.81 34.12
CA GLN A 286 -15.97 16.06 33.68
C GLN A 286 -15.59 17.12 34.72
N PHE A 287 -14.54 17.90 34.44
CA PHE A 287 -14.15 18.97 35.35
C PHE A 287 -15.16 20.13 35.27
N ASP A 288 -16.22 20.06 36.06
CA ASP A 288 -17.05 21.22 36.33
C ASP A 288 -16.26 22.21 37.20
N LYS A 289 -16.25 23.49 36.79
CA LYS A 289 -15.36 24.56 37.30
C LYS A 289 -15.65 25.03 38.74
N THR A 290 -16.22 24.20 39.60
CA THR A 290 -16.61 24.62 40.96
C THR A 290 -15.66 24.07 42.03
N ASN A 291 -15.43 24.92 43.05
CA ASN A 291 -14.45 24.79 44.13
C ASN A 291 -14.58 23.51 44.96
N ILE A 292 -14.03 22.39 44.50
CA ILE A 292 -13.91 21.16 45.31
C ILE A 292 -12.47 21.05 45.84
N SER A 293 -12.31 20.62 47.10
CA SER A 293 -11.01 20.43 47.74
C SER A 293 -10.23 19.24 47.13
N LYS A 294 -8.90 19.38 47.00
CA LYS A 294 -8.02 18.44 46.29
C LYS A 294 -8.13 16.95 46.73
N SER A 295 -8.51 16.66 47.98
CA SER A 295 -8.64 15.28 48.49
C SER A 295 -10.00 14.64 48.19
N LEU A 296 -11.10 15.41 48.18
CA LEU A 296 -12.43 14.93 47.79
C LEU A 296 -12.52 14.68 46.28
N LEU A 297 -11.77 15.46 45.49
CA LEU A 297 -11.64 15.27 44.05
C LEU A 297 -11.05 13.90 43.67
N SER A 298 -10.10 13.36 44.43
CA SER A 298 -9.44 12.12 44.03
C SER A 298 -10.33 10.88 44.15
N SER A 299 -11.18 10.81 45.19
CA SER A 299 -12.10 9.68 45.37
C SER A 299 -13.28 9.74 44.40
N SER A 300 -13.81 10.94 44.14
CA SER A 300 -14.89 11.13 43.16
C SER A 300 -14.42 10.81 41.74
N ILE A 301 -13.25 11.30 41.33
CA ILE A 301 -12.66 11.00 40.02
C ILE A 301 -12.41 9.49 39.86
N LEU A 302 -11.92 8.82 40.90
CA LEU A 302 -11.76 7.37 40.87
C LEU A 302 -13.08 6.65 40.64
N GLN A 303 -14.16 7.09 41.30
CA GLN A 303 -15.47 6.47 41.13
C GLN A 303 -16.06 6.73 39.73
N GLU A 304 -15.91 7.95 39.20
CA GLU A 304 -16.29 8.28 37.82
C GLU A 304 -15.55 7.41 36.80
N LEU A 305 -14.23 7.25 36.97
CA LEU A 305 -13.42 6.38 36.12
C LEU A 305 -13.91 4.93 36.17
N LYS A 306 -14.16 4.39 37.38
CA LYS A 306 -14.65 3.02 37.54
C LYS A 306 -16.00 2.81 36.85
N ASN A 307 -16.96 3.70 37.11
CA ASN A 307 -18.29 3.63 36.50
C ASN A 307 -18.19 3.69 34.98
N SER A 308 -17.40 4.62 34.43
CA SER A 308 -17.23 4.73 32.98
C SER A 308 -16.52 3.53 32.37
N ILE A 309 -15.60 2.88 33.08
CA ILE A 309 -14.95 1.64 32.61
C ILE A 309 -15.95 0.49 32.58
N GLU A 310 -16.78 0.32 33.61
CA GLU A 310 -17.79 -0.76 33.63
C GLU A 310 -18.86 -0.53 32.56
N THR A 311 -19.38 0.69 32.38
CA THR A 311 -20.32 1.00 31.29
C THR A 311 -19.72 0.72 29.91
N ALA A 312 -18.47 1.14 29.67
CA ALA A 312 -17.81 0.88 28.40
C ALA A 312 -17.56 -0.63 28.19
N LYS A 313 -17.30 -1.39 29.26
CA LYS A 313 -17.13 -2.85 29.23
C LYS A 313 -18.43 -3.56 28.88
N GLU A 314 -19.56 -3.17 29.47
CA GLU A 314 -20.90 -3.69 29.14
C GLU A 314 -21.24 -3.48 27.66
N ASN A 315 -20.81 -2.35 27.09
CA ASN A 315 -21.01 -2.02 25.68
C ASN A 315 -19.96 -2.64 24.74
N SER A 316 -18.97 -3.38 25.27
CA SER A 316 -17.78 -3.85 24.54
C SER A 316 -17.08 -2.72 23.76
N SER A 317 -17.08 -1.51 24.30
CA SER A 317 -16.58 -0.31 23.62
C SER A 317 -15.10 -0.10 23.89
N TYR A 318 -14.34 0.34 22.88
CA TYR A 318 -12.96 0.74 23.11
C TYR A 318 -12.90 1.94 24.08
N ILE A 319 -11.90 1.95 24.96
CA ILE A 319 -11.61 3.12 25.80
C ILE A 319 -10.27 3.72 25.41
N ARG A 320 -10.20 5.05 25.40
CA ARG A 320 -8.97 5.80 25.18
C ARG A 320 -8.63 6.56 26.45
N ILE A 321 -7.45 6.30 26.99
CA ILE A 321 -6.95 6.92 28.21
C ILE A 321 -5.80 7.88 27.92
N GLN A 322 -5.79 9.01 28.59
CA GLN A 322 -4.63 9.89 28.72
C GLN A 322 -3.90 9.49 30.01
N TYR A 323 -2.75 8.84 29.86
CA TYR A 323 -2.04 8.20 30.96
C TYR A 323 -0.70 8.89 31.25
N LYS A 324 -0.46 9.21 32.53
CA LYS A 324 0.78 9.79 33.02
C LYS A 324 1.73 8.69 33.52
N ASN A 325 2.90 8.57 32.90
CA ASN A 325 3.86 7.51 33.28
C ASN A 325 4.63 7.86 34.58
N ARG A 326 5.61 7.02 34.98
CA ARG A 326 6.45 7.26 36.18
C ARG A 326 7.33 8.51 36.04
N ASN A 327 7.66 8.90 34.82
CA ASN A 327 8.50 10.07 34.49
C ASN A 327 7.67 11.33 34.23
N ASN A 328 6.38 11.33 34.59
CA ASN A 328 5.42 12.41 34.35
C ASN A 328 5.11 12.71 32.87
N GLU A 329 5.53 11.86 31.93
CA GLU A 329 5.20 12.02 30.52
C GLU A 329 3.78 11.56 30.25
N ILE A 330 3.07 12.32 29.43
CA ILE A 330 1.69 12.05 29.04
C ILE A 330 1.69 11.20 27.78
N SER A 331 0.83 10.18 27.77
CA SER A 331 0.65 9.34 26.60
C SER A 331 -0.80 8.95 26.40
N TYR A 332 -1.24 8.85 25.15
CA TYR A 332 -2.55 8.33 24.84
C TYR A 332 -2.46 6.83 24.56
N ARG A 333 -3.43 6.08 25.10
CA ARG A 333 -3.53 4.61 24.95
C ARG A 333 -4.97 4.25 24.65
N THR A 334 -5.19 3.44 23.63
CA THR A 334 -6.50 2.85 23.34
C THR A 334 -6.49 1.39 23.77
N LEU A 335 -7.49 0.99 24.53
CA LEU A 335 -7.60 -0.32 25.15
C LEU A 335 -8.87 -1.05 24.66
N SER A 336 -8.72 -2.36 24.52
CA SER A 336 -9.81 -3.33 24.33
C SER A 336 -9.69 -4.44 25.38
N HIS A 337 -10.72 -5.25 25.57
CA HIS A 337 -10.69 -6.42 26.45
C HIS A 337 -10.10 -6.10 27.83
N TYR A 338 -10.78 -5.23 28.56
CA TYR A 338 -10.27 -4.67 29.80
C TYR A 338 -11.16 -5.00 31.01
N GLU A 339 -10.52 -5.00 32.17
CA GLU A 339 -11.13 -5.29 33.46
C GLU A 339 -10.49 -4.45 34.57
N LEU A 340 -11.29 -4.11 35.57
CA LEU A 340 -10.80 -3.54 36.80
C LEU A 340 -10.25 -4.62 37.71
N TYR A 341 -9.05 -4.39 38.22
CA TYR A 341 -8.33 -5.27 39.13
C TYR A 341 -7.96 -4.52 40.40
N ASN A 342 -8.30 -5.07 41.57
CA ASN A 342 -7.96 -4.50 42.87
C ASN A 342 -6.87 -5.35 43.54
N LEU A 343 -5.73 -4.74 43.85
CA LEU A 343 -4.72 -5.33 44.72
C LEU A 343 -5.09 -4.99 46.17
N GLN A 344 -5.74 -5.95 46.85
CA GLN A 344 -6.24 -5.82 48.22
C GLN A 344 -5.17 -5.37 49.22
N GLU A 345 -3.90 -5.70 48.98
CA GLU A 345 -2.77 -5.34 49.85
C GLU A 345 -2.40 -3.85 49.83
N LEU A 346 -2.75 -3.12 48.76
CA LEU A 346 -2.26 -1.74 48.53
C LEU A 346 -3.39 -0.71 48.32
N ASP A 347 -4.66 -1.11 48.48
CA ASP A 347 -5.85 -0.30 48.18
C ASP A 347 -5.72 0.50 46.86
N THR A 348 -5.13 -0.15 45.84
CA THR A 348 -4.78 0.47 44.57
C THR A 348 -5.49 -0.25 43.44
N TYR A 349 -6.30 0.51 42.70
CA TYR A 349 -7.01 0.00 41.52
C TYR A 349 -6.14 0.07 40.27
N TYR A 350 -6.19 -1.00 39.50
CA TYR A 350 -5.56 -1.13 38.19
C TYR A 350 -6.61 -1.43 37.12
N LEU A 351 -6.36 -0.92 35.93
CA LEU A 351 -7.06 -1.27 34.71
C LEU A 351 -6.14 -2.20 33.94
N ARG A 352 -6.54 -3.47 33.82
CA ARG A 352 -5.88 -4.43 32.95
C ARG A 352 -6.57 -4.40 31.60
N GLY A 353 -5.83 -4.34 30.50
CA GLY A 353 -6.44 -4.37 29.18
C GLY A 353 -5.42 -4.59 28.06
N PHE A 354 -5.90 -4.98 26.89
CA PHE A 354 -5.07 -5.12 25.69
C PHE A 354 -4.82 -3.73 25.08
N CYS A 355 -3.56 -3.30 25.02
CA CYS A 355 -3.16 -1.99 24.55
C CYS A 355 -2.86 -2.00 23.05
N LEU A 356 -3.70 -1.35 22.24
CA LEU A 356 -3.56 -1.35 20.77
C LEU A 356 -2.27 -0.70 20.26
N LEU A 357 -1.73 0.27 20.98
CA LEU A 357 -0.45 0.89 20.59
C LEU A 357 0.72 -0.11 20.71
N ARG A 358 0.67 -0.99 21.71
CA ARG A 358 1.75 -1.93 22.02
C ARG A 358 1.48 -3.35 21.52
N GLN A 359 0.24 -3.65 21.15
CA GLN A 359 -0.22 -4.98 20.74
C GLN A 359 0.00 -6.04 21.83
N GLU A 360 -0.20 -5.67 23.09
CA GLU A 360 -0.01 -6.58 24.23
C GLU A 360 -0.89 -6.18 25.45
N PRO A 361 -1.18 -7.12 26.37
CA PRO A 361 -1.83 -6.82 27.65
C PRO A 361 -0.95 -5.93 28.54
N ARG A 362 -1.56 -4.89 29.14
CA ARG A 362 -0.88 -3.96 30.05
C ARG A 362 -1.74 -3.65 31.28
N LEU A 363 -1.07 -3.24 32.36
CA LEU A 363 -1.68 -2.78 33.60
C LEU A 363 -1.48 -1.27 33.75
N PHE A 364 -2.56 -0.55 34.01
CA PHE A 364 -2.56 0.90 34.20
C PHE A 364 -3.08 1.23 35.59
N LYS A 365 -2.33 2.01 36.37
CA LYS A 365 -2.82 2.51 37.66
C LYS A 365 -3.94 3.52 37.42
N LEU A 366 -5.13 3.33 37.99
CA LEU A 366 -6.28 4.22 37.74
C LEU A 366 -5.96 5.67 38.13
N LEU A 367 -5.28 5.88 39.26
CA LEU A 367 -4.85 7.20 39.75
C LEU A 367 -3.95 7.98 38.76
N ARG A 368 -3.38 7.30 37.76
CA ARG A 368 -2.51 7.92 36.74
C ARG A 368 -3.23 8.19 35.42
N ILE A 369 -4.48 7.77 35.31
CA ILE A 369 -5.36 8.13 34.19
C ILE A 369 -5.85 9.55 34.45
N GLN A 370 -5.48 10.49 33.58
CA GLN A 370 -5.90 11.88 33.64
C GLN A 370 -7.27 12.07 33.01
N HIS A 371 -7.51 11.37 31.89
CA HIS A 371 -8.78 11.35 31.18
C HIS A 371 -9.05 9.95 30.63
N LEU A 372 -10.32 9.57 30.58
CA LEU A 372 -10.82 8.40 29.88
C LEU A 372 -11.94 8.84 28.95
N MET A 373 -11.85 8.39 27.71
CA MET A 373 -12.81 8.64 26.65
C MET A 373 -13.35 7.30 26.16
N GLU A 374 -14.65 7.09 26.24
CA GLU A 374 -15.31 5.93 25.64
C GLU A 374 -15.50 6.19 24.15
N LEU A 375 -14.97 5.32 23.29
CA LEU A 375 -15.10 5.46 21.85
C LEU A 375 -16.45 4.91 21.39
N ASN A 376 -17.08 5.56 20.41
CA ASN A 376 -18.25 5.04 19.71
C ASN A 376 -17.85 3.95 18.70
N LEU A 377 -17.24 2.88 19.21
CA LEU A 377 -16.77 1.74 18.44
C LEU A 377 -16.68 0.52 19.36
N LYS A 378 -17.27 -0.59 18.91
CA LYS A 378 -17.25 -1.86 19.64
C LYS A 378 -16.09 -2.74 19.18
N PHE A 379 -15.50 -3.50 20.10
CA PHE A 379 -14.61 -4.62 19.77
C PHE A 379 -15.38 -5.93 19.88
N GLU A 380 -15.07 -6.88 18.99
CA GLU A 380 -15.60 -8.24 19.09
C GLU A 380 -14.99 -8.93 20.31
N HIS A 381 -15.82 -9.66 21.06
CA HIS A 381 -15.33 -10.58 22.07
C HIS A 381 -14.64 -11.73 21.34
N VAL A 382 -13.32 -11.86 21.52
CA VAL A 382 -12.67 -13.14 21.26
C VAL A 382 -13.22 -14.10 22.31
N GLN A 383 -14.15 -14.96 21.90
CA GLN A 383 -14.72 -16.03 22.74
C GLN A 383 -13.64 -17.04 23.15
#